data_AF-A0A1C5R121-F1
#
_entry.id   AF-A0A1C5R121-F1
#
_cell.length_a   1.000
_cell.length_b   1.000
_cell.length_c   1.000
_cell.angle_alpha   90.00
_cell.angle_beta   90.00
_cell.angle_gamma   90.00
#
_symmetry.space_group_name_H-M   'P 1'
#
loop_
_entity.id
_entity.type
_entity.pdbx_description
1 polymer ?
#
loop_
_entity_poly.entity_id
_entity_poly.type
_entity_poly.pdbx_seq_one_letter_code
_entity_poly.pdbx_strand_id
1 'polypeptide(L)'
;MKKLSQFLVFDWNAFAKDKRFLCVGGGEWVDFETKTHKGTKIEVVITTDHTPYKLRDGEVVSNRFEKLAFKVAADVDIPIDQYVEPTGVTAKVYGDYRNLLSVEAGGITVQPKKP
;
A
#
# COMPACT_ATOMS: atom_id res chain seq x y z
N MET A 1 -4.94 -9.32 0.68
CA MET A 1 -5.89 -8.19 0.59
C MET A 1 -7.28 -8.66 0.20
N LYS A 2 -8.28 -8.25 0.99
CA LYS A 2 -9.69 -8.66 0.93
C LYS A 2 -10.54 -7.63 0.18
N LYS A 3 -11.53 -8.13 -0.57
CA LYS A 3 -12.57 -7.37 -1.30
C LYS A 3 -12.07 -6.37 -2.36
N LEU A 4 -10.83 -6.49 -2.83
CA LEU A 4 -10.28 -5.67 -3.93
C LEU A 4 -11.08 -5.78 -5.24
N SER A 5 -11.70 -6.93 -5.50
CA SER A 5 -12.53 -7.18 -6.68
C SER A 5 -13.82 -6.36 -6.73
N GLN A 6 -14.24 -5.74 -5.62
CA GLN A 6 -15.42 -4.87 -5.59
C GLN A 6 -15.15 -3.50 -6.24
N PHE A 7 -13.90 -3.14 -6.47
CA PHE A 7 -13.49 -1.90 -7.11
C PHE A 7 -13.28 -2.17 -8.61
N LEU A 8 -14.25 -1.75 -9.45
CA LEU A 8 -14.18 -1.88 -10.92
C LEU A 8 -12.96 -1.14 -11.49
N VAL A 9 -12.71 0.06 -10.96
CA VAL A 9 -11.46 0.82 -11.06
C VAL A 9 -10.95 0.97 -9.63
N PHE A 10 -9.70 0.62 -9.39
CA PHE A 10 -9.13 0.72 -8.04
C PHE A 10 -8.77 2.17 -7.73
N ASP A 11 -9.58 2.81 -6.89
CA ASP A 11 -9.34 4.16 -6.38
C ASP A 11 -8.43 4.08 -5.15
N TRP A 12 -7.16 4.45 -5.33
CA TRP A 12 -6.18 4.48 -4.25
C TRP A 12 -6.58 5.45 -3.13
N ASN A 13 -7.08 6.64 -3.46
CA ASN A 13 -7.39 7.67 -2.47
C ASN A 13 -8.55 7.21 -1.57
N ALA A 14 -9.59 6.64 -2.18
CA ALA A 14 -10.71 6.06 -1.43
C ALA A 14 -10.28 4.86 -0.56
N PHE A 15 -9.30 4.07 -1.04
CA PHE A 15 -8.74 2.96 -0.28
C PHE A 15 -7.85 3.44 0.90
N ALA A 16 -7.02 4.45 0.69
CA ALA A 16 -6.01 4.91 1.65
C ALA A 16 -6.54 5.86 2.73
N LYS A 17 -7.60 6.64 2.46
CA LYS A 17 -8.08 7.74 3.33
C LYS A 17 -8.29 7.37 4.80
N ASP A 18 -8.73 6.14 5.07
CA ASP A 18 -9.09 5.66 6.41
C ASP A 18 -8.12 4.56 6.89
N LYS A 19 -6.89 4.57 6.37
CA LYS A 19 -5.84 3.62 6.70
C LYS A 19 -4.59 4.29 7.21
N ARG A 20 -3.81 3.52 7.97
CA ARG A 20 -2.44 3.92 8.37
C ARG A 20 -1.45 2.84 7.98
N PHE A 21 -0.41 3.22 7.27
CA PHE A 21 0.63 2.33 6.79
C PHE A 21 1.89 2.55 7.63
N LEU A 22 2.33 1.50 8.32
CA LEU A 22 3.54 1.53 9.14
C LEU A 22 4.67 0.86 8.35
N CYS A 23 5.80 1.56 8.18
CA CYS A 23 7.02 1.01 7.60
C CYS A 23 7.55 -0.13 8.47
N VAL A 24 7.73 -1.30 7.87
CA VAL A 24 8.28 -2.51 8.52
C VAL A 24 9.60 -2.96 7.89
N GLY A 25 10.06 -2.26 6.86
CA GLY A 25 11.28 -2.57 6.13
C GLY A 25 11.25 -2.01 4.71
N GLY A 26 12.24 -2.37 3.94
CA GLY A 26 12.35 -1.93 2.56
C GLY A 26 13.69 -2.32 1.95
N GLY A 27 13.91 -1.86 0.72
CA GLY A 27 15.15 -2.06 0.01
C GLY A 27 15.08 -1.46 -1.39
N GLU A 28 16.07 -1.80 -2.22
CA GLU A 28 16.13 -1.35 -3.60
C GLU A 28 14.91 -1.87 -4.40
N TRP A 29 14.31 -0.97 -5.18
CA TRP A 29 13.37 -1.35 -6.22
C TRP A 29 14.10 -1.36 -7.56
N VAL A 30 14.28 -2.57 -8.10
CA VAL A 30 14.85 -2.78 -9.44
C VAL A 30 13.77 -3.17 -10.44
N ASP A 31 14.01 -2.80 -11.69
CA ASP A 31 13.29 -3.35 -12.82
C ASP A 31 13.52 -4.86 -12.93
N PHE A 32 12.45 -5.63 -13.15
CA PHE A 32 12.55 -7.09 -13.10
C PHE A 32 13.39 -7.67 -14.24
N GLU A 33 13.26 -7.11 -15.45
CA GLU A 33 13.91 -7.62 -16.66
C GLU A 33 15.35 -7.11 -16.75
N THR A 34 15.54 -5.80 -16.64
CA THR A 34 16.83 -5.15 -16.86
C THR A 34 17.72 -5.11 -15.62
N LYS A 35 17.17 -5.38 -14.43
CA LYS A 35 17.83 -5.19 -13.12
C LYS A 35 18.29 -3.75 -12.85
N THR A 36 17.82 -2.79 -13.65
CA THR A 36 18.14 -1.38 -13.46
C THR A 36 17.46 -0.86 -12.20
N HIS A 37 18.20 -0.09 -11.41
CA HIS A 37 17.66 0.64 -10.27
C HIS A 37 16.53 1.58 -10.69
N LYS A 38 15.39 1.50 -9.99
CA LYS A 38 14.19 2.33 -10.22
C LYS A 38 13.82 3.20 -9.01
N GLY A 39 14.42 2.95 -7.85
CA GLY A 39 14.16 3.70 -6.62
C GLY A 39 14.05 2.78 -5.42
N THR A 40 13.12 3.06 -4.52
CA THR A 40 13.01 2.36 -3.22
C THR A 40 11.69 1.60 -3.11
N LYS A 41 11.77 0.33 -2.70
CA LYS A 41 10.63 -0.46 -2.26
C LYS A 41 10.48 -0.30 -0.74
N ILE A 42 9.36 0.23 -0.29
CA ILE A 42 9.02 0.37 1.13
C ILE A 42 7.96 -0.66 1.48
N GLU A 43 8.26 -1.54 2.41
CA GLU A 43 7.33 -2.55 2.92
C GLU A 43 6.54 -1.96 4.09
N VAL A 44 5.22 -2.06 4.01
CA VAL A 44 4.32 -1.49 5.03
C VAL A 44 3.30 -2.51 5.50
N VAL A 45 2.81 -2.30 6.72
CA VAL A 45 1.64 -3.00 7.26
C VAL A 45 0.50 -2.02 7.52
N ILE A 46 -0.74 -2.44 7.21
CA ILE A 46 -1.94 -1.66 7.51
C ILE A 46 -2.26 -1.82 9.00
N THR A 47 -2.07 -0.76 9.78
CA THR A 47 -2.31 -0.80 11.25
C THR A 47 -3.70 -0.31 11.64
N THR A 48 -4.31 0.51 10.79
CA THR A 48 -5.67 1.04 10.94
C THR A 48 -6.40 0.80 9.62
N ASP A 49 -7.65 0.37 9.71
CA ASP A 49 -8.53 0.18 8.57
C ASP A 49 -9.98 0.40 8.99
N HIS A 50 -10.55 1.54 8.57
CA HIS A 50 -11.98 1.83 8.73
C HIS A 50 -12.72 1.88 7.37
N THR A 51 -12.23 1.19 6.35
CA THR A 51 -12.91 1.17 5.05
C THR A 51 -14.28 0.48 5.17
N PRO A 52 -15.36 1.14 4.71
CA PRO A 52 -16.70 0.55 4.72
C PRO A 52 -16.85 -0.43 3.55
N TYR A 53 -16.37 -1.67 3.74
CA TYR A 53 -16.52 -2.74 2.75
C TYR A 53 -18.00 -3.08 2.51
N LYS A 54 -18.36 -3.52 1.30
CA LYS A 54 -19.69 -4.10 1.06
C LYS A 54 -19.68 -5.54 1.57
N LEU A 55 -20.39 -5.76 2.67
CA LEU A 55 -20.44 -7.01 3.42
C LEU A 55 -21.79 -7.71 3.18
N ARG A 56 -21.79 -9.04 3.26
CA ARG A 56 -23.02 -9.82 3.43
C ARG A 56 -23.38 -9.86 4.92
N ASP A 57 -24.63 -10.16 5.25
CA ASP A 57 -25.07 -10.27 6.65
C ASP A 57 -24.19 -11.26 7.43
N GLY A 58 -23.69 -10.80 8.58
CA GLY A 58 -22.78 -11.56 9.45
C GLY A 58 -21.30 -11.57 9.04
N GLU A 59 -20.93 -10.97 7.90
CA GLU A 59 -19.54 -10.90 7.45
C GLU A 59 -18.79 -9.73 8.14
N VAL A 60 -17.61 -9.98 8.69
CA VAL A 60 -16.70 -8.95 9.22
C VAL A 60 -15.39 -9.02 8.45
N VAL A 61 -15.02 -7.94 7.75
CA VAL A 61 -13.79 -7.86 6.95
C VAL A 61 -13.00 -6.61 7.30
N SER A 62 -11.69 -6.79 7.43
CA SER A 62 -10.70 -5.73 7.54
C SER A 62 -9.41 -6.18 6.84
N ASN A 63 -8.72 -5.23 6.19
CA ASN A 63 -7.36 -5.38 5.68
C ASN A 63 -6.30 -4.96 6.71
N ARG A 64 -6.67 -4.71 7.97
CA ARG A 64 -5.70 -4.55 9.05
C ARG A 64 -4.76 -5.76 9.12
N PHE A 65 -3.49 -5.50 9.31
CA PHE A 65 -2.34 -6.42 9.29
C PHE A 65 -1.95 -6.99 7.93
N GLU A 66 -2.65 -6.63 6.86
CA GLU A 66 -2.18 -6.93 5.50
C GLU A 66 -0.91 -6.12 5.20
N LYS A 67 0.02 -6.76 4.48
CA LYS A 67 1.26 -6.13 4.02
C LYS A 67 1.08 -5.58 2.60
N LEU A 68 1.72 -4.46 2.33
CA LEU A 68 1.83 -3.85 1.01
C LEU A 68 3.28 -3.48 0.73
N ALA A 69 3.60 -3.29 -0.55
CA ALA A 69 4.86 -2.71 -0.98
C ALA A 69 4.58 -1.43 -1.76
N PHE A 70 5.15 -0.31 -1.32
CA PHE A 70 5.15 0.95 -2.04
C PHE A 70 6.45 1.05 -2.83
N LYS A 71 6.34 1.06 -4.15
CA LYS A 71 7.46 1.27 -5.06
C LYS A 71 7.55 2.77 -5.33
N VAL A 72 8.54 3.42 -4.73
CA VAL A 72 8.75 4.86 -4.84
C VAL A 72 9.82 5.10 -5.89
N ALA A 73 9.53 5.90 -6.90
CA ALA A 73 10.47 6.26 -7.97
C ALA A 73 11.50 7.32 -7.51
N ALA A 74 12.07 7.10 -6.33
CA ALA A 74 13.08 7.94 -5.69
C ALA A 74 13.89 7.10 -4.68
N ASP A 75 15.11 7.55 -4.40
CA ASP A 75 15.95 6.99 -3.35
C ASP A 75 15.66 7.66 -2.03
N VAL A 76 15.04 6.91 -1.13
CA VAL A 76 14.58 7.39 0.17
C VAL A 76 14.95 6.39 1.24
N ASP A 77 15.36 6.89 2.40
CA ASP A 77 15.59 6.09 3.59
C ASP A 77 14.48 6.39 4.60
N ILE A 78 13.62 5.41 4.82
CA ILE A 78 12.51 5.49 5.77
C ILE A 78 12.78 4.51 6.91
N PRO A 79 13.03 5.00 8.14
CA PRO A 79 13.20 4.13 9.29
C PRO A 79 11.97 3.25 9.53
N ILE A 80 12.22 2.04 10.04
CA ILE A 80 11.17 1.16 10.56
C ILE A 80 10.40 1.89 11.67
N ASP A 81 9.12 1.52 11.85
CA ASP A 81 8.20 2.11 12.82
C ASP A 81 7.77 3.56 12.54
N GLN A 82 8.04 4.05 11.32
CA GLN A 82 7.47 5.29 10.82
C GLN A 82 6.17 5.06 10.06
N TYR A 83 5.19 5.92 10.29
CA TYR A 83 3.99 5.94 9.46
C TYR A 83 4.30 6.66 8.17
N VAL A 84 3.81 6.13 7.05
CA VAL A 84 4.08 6.70 5.74
C VAL A 84 2.85 6.82 4.88
N GLU A 85 2.88 7.81 3.99
CA GLU A 85 1.85 8.03 2.97
C GLU A 85 2.50 8.29 1.61
N PRO A 86 2.27 7.40 0.61
CA PRO A 86 2.80 7.58 -0.73
C PRO A 86 2.03 8.68 -1.48
N THR A 87 2.74 9.44 -2.31
CA THR A 87 2.19 10.56 -3.10
C THR A 87 2.29 10.30 -4.60
N GLY A 88 1.33 10.80 -5.38
CA GLY A 88 1.31 10.59 -6.84
C GLY A 88 1.15 9.11 -7.18
N VAL A 89 0.21 8.43 -6.52
CA VAL A 89 0.09 6.98 -6.57
C VAL A 89 -0.60 6.50 -7.84
N THR A 90 0.00 5.51 -8.49
CA THR A 90 -0.64 4.63 -9.46
C THR A 90 -0.75 3.23 -8.85
N ALA A 91 -1.97 2.73 -8.73
CA ALA A 91 -2.24 1.43 -8.12
C ALA A 91 -2.97 0.50 -9.09
N LYS A 92 -2.51 -0.76 -9.15
CA LYS A 92 -3.08 -1.78 -10.03
C LYS A 92 -3.38 -3.06 -9.26
N VAL A 93 -4.64 -3.50 -9.31
CA VAL A 93 -5.04 -4.82 -8.80
C VAL A 93 -4.63 -5.90 -9.80
N TYR A 94 -4.03 -6.98 -9.32
CA TYR A 94 -3.56 -8.10 -10.13
C TYR A 94 -3.69 -9.44 -9.38
N GLY A 95 -3.23 -10.51 -10.02
CA GLY A 95 -3.36 -11.90 -9.56
C GLY A 95 -4.68 -12.53 -10.02
N ASP A 96 -4.70 -13.85 -10.13
CA ASP A 96 -5.82 -14.61 -10.69
C ASP A 96 -7.12 -14.39 -9.90
N TYR A 97 -7.01 -14.17 -8.59
CA TYR A 97 -8.13 -13.86 -7.69
C TYR A 97 -8.33 -12.36 -7.46
N ARG A 98 -7.59 -11.49 -8.18
CA ARG A 98 -7.61 -10.02 -8.02
C ARG A 98 -7.41 -9.58 -6.56
N ASN A 99 -6.51 -10.26 -5.87
CA ASN A 99 -6.25 -10.13 -4.43
C ASN A 99 -4.88 -9.50 -4.12
N LEU A 100 -4.09 -9.18 -5.15
CA LEU A 100 -2.81 -8.51 -5.03
C LEU A 100 -2.91 -7.06 -5.53
N LEU A 101 -2.13 -6.17 -4.92
CA LEU A 101 -2.12 -4.75 -5.22
C LEU A 101 -0.68 -4.30 -5.47
N SER A 102 -0.40 -3.78 -6.67
CA SER A 102 0.84 -3.07 -6.98
C SER A 102 0.60 -1.59 -6.73
N VAL A 103 1.49 -0.95 -5.96
CA VAL A 103 1.42 0.47 -5.64
C VAL A 103 2.75 1.10 -6.08
N GLU A 104 2.69 1.97 -7.07
CA GLU A 104 3.81 2.79 -7.52
C GLU A 104 3.51 4.25 -7.16
N ALA A 105 4.52 4.99 -6.72
CA ALA A 105 4.38 6.34 -6.22
C ALA A 105 5.55 7.22 -6.68
N GLY A 106 5.26 8.49 -6.97
CA GLY A 106 6.31 9.47 -7.29
C GLY A 106 7.09 9.94 -6.06
N GLY A 107 6.52 9.77 -4.86
CA GLY A 107 7.16 10.17 -3.61
C GLY A 107 6.52 9.51 -2.39
N ILE A 108 7.09 9.80 -1.22
CA ILE A 108 6.56 9.34 0.06
C ILE A 108 6.76 10.39 1.15
N THR A 109 5.81 10.47 2.07
CA THR A 109 5.86 11.36 3.22
C THR A 109 5.79 10.57 4.51
N VAL A 110 6.50 11.04 5.54
CA VAL A 110 6.41 10.49 6.90
C VAL A 110 5.28 11.20 7.63
N GLN A 111 4.38 10.41 8.21
CA GLN A 111 3.26 10.89 9.01
C GLN A 111 3.65 10.85 10.49
N PRO A 112 3.27 11.86 11.29
CA PRO A 112 3.49 11.82 12.72
C PRO A 112 2.77 10.60 13.33
N LYS A 113 3.34 10.08 14.42
CA LYS A 113 2.63 9.12 15.26
C LYS A 113 1.41 9.85 15.84
N LYS A 114 0.19 9.42 15.49
CA LYS A 114 -1.00 9.89 16.21
C LYS A 114 -0.83 9.51 17.70
N PRO A 115 -1.12 10.45 18.63
CA PRO A 115 -1.05 10.21 20.06
C PRO A 115 -1.99 9.08 20.51
#